data_AF-A0A7S0R0T1-F1
#
_entry.id   AF-A0A7S0R0T1-F1
#
_cell.length_a   1.000
_cell.length_b   1.000
_cell.length_c   1.000
_cell.angle_alpha   90.00
_cell.angle_beta   90.00
_cell.angle_gamma   90.00
#
_symmetry.space_group_name_H-M   'P 1'
#
loop_
_entity.id
_entity.type
_entity.pdbx_description
1 polymer ?
#
loop_
_entity_poly.entity_id
_entity_poly.type
_entity_poly.pdbx_seq_one_letter_code
_entity_poly.pdbx_strand_id
1 'polypeptide(L)'
;MHNGRHDQTAILELLPKLAATIPRMTDRGALKTVQKRCEPLCTELIQSGVCSTVRRLVCVCLTRFYMHGDMVSIYGRVSSMQSILSGKDPGTQIKPISDAVRAGMLDVLAHLALHHGRFLASAAAENMAIAVKSATKGAT
;
A
#
# COMPACT_ATOMS: atom_id res chain seq x y z
N MET A 1 -13.11 -7.11 16.43
CA MET A 1 -13.81 -6.07 15.66
C MET A 1 -13.43 -4.72 16.24
N HIS A 2 -12.33 -4.11 15.80
CA HIS A 2 -12.01 -2.72 16.16
C HIS A 2 -12.47 -1.83 15.02
N ASN A 3 -13.69 -1.31 15.15
CA ASN A 3 -14.26 -0.32 14.25
C ASN A 3 -13.68 1.06 14.60
N GLY A 4 -12.34 1.17 14.57
CA GLY A 4 -11.68 2.45 14.61
C GLY A 4 -11.90 3.11 13.26
N ARG A 5 -12.96 3.92 13.13
CA ARG A 5 -12.94 4.99 12.13
C ARG A 5 -11.71 5.82 12.48
N HIS A 6 -10.58 5.52 11.86
CA HIS A 6 -9.42 6.36 11.96
C HIS A 6 -9.90 7.77 11.65
N ASP A 7 -9.63 8.72 12.56
CA ASP A 7 -10.09 10.09 12.41
C ASP A 7 -9.59 10.60 11.06
N GLN A 8 -10.52 10.70 10.10
CA GLN A 8 -10.19 11.01 8.72
C GLN A 8 -9.54 12.40 8.63
N THR A 9 -9.92 13.30 9.54
CA THR A 9 -9.33 14.62 9.68
C THR A 9 -7.86 14.51 10.07
N ALA A 10 -7.57 13.73 11.11
CA ALA A 10 -6.19 13.51 11.56
C ALA A 10 -5.35 12.82 10.47
N ILE A 11 -5.89 11.86 9.73
CA ILE A 11 -5.18 11.21 8.62
C ILE A 11 -4.86 12.21 7.50
N LEU A 12 -5.84 13.03 7.12
CA LEU A 12 -5.69 14.04 6.07
C LEU A 12 -4.68 15.13 6.46
N GLU A 13 -4.46 15.37 7.75
CA GLU A 13 -3.40 16.26 8.20
C GLU A 13 -2.04 15.57 8.30
N LEU A 14 -1.99 14.33 8.78
CA LEU A 14 -0.74 13.64 9.10
C LEU A 14 -0.05 13.04 7.86
N LEU A 15 -0.80 12.48 6.90
CA LEU A 15 -0.20 11.85 5.72
C LEU A 15 0.55 12.86 4.82
N PRO A 16 0.02 14.06 4.52
CA PRO A 16 0.77 15.05 3.73
C PRO A 16 2.04 15.51 4.45
N LYS A 17 1.97 15.70 5.78
CA LYS A 17 3.14 16.03 6.61
C LYS A 17 4.17 14.92 6.54
N LEU A 18 3.76 13.66 6.74
CA LEU A 18 4.65 12.49 6.63
C LEU A 18 5.29 12.43 5.25
N ALA A 19 4.50 12.53 4.19
CA ALA A 19 4.99 12.54 2.81
C ALA A 19 6.06 13.62 2.63
N ALA A 20 5.82 14.85 3.08
CA ALA A 20 6.75 15.97 2.94
C ALA A 20 8.04 15.80 3.78
N THR A 21 7.95 15.11 4.92
CA THR A 21 9.07 14.88 5.84
C THR A 21 10.03 13.81 5.33
N ILE A 22 9.55 12.69 4.79
CA ILE A 22 10.38 11.56 4.33
C ILE A 22 11.60 11.99 3.49
N PRO A 23 11.47 12.77 2.39
CA PRO A 23 12.62 13.14 1.55
C PRO A 23 13.59 14.11 2.23
N ARG A 24 13.18 14.77 3.32
CA ARG A 24 13.98 15.74 4.07
C ARG A 24 14.75 15.11 5.24
N MET A 25 14.45 13.86 5.59
CA MET A 25 15.17 13.15 6.65
C MET A 25 16.56 12.73 6.17
N THR A 26 17.59 13.36 6.73
CA THR A 26 19.00 13.04 6.44
C THR A 26 19.50 11.83 7.22
N ASP A 27 18.99 11.62 8.43
CA ASP A 27 19.30 10.44 9.24
C ASP A 27 18.56 9.19 8.70
N ARG A 28 19.34 8.30 8.09
CA ARG A 28 18.86 7.03 7.52
C ARG A 28 18.37 6.04 8.60
N GLY A 29 18.97 6.05 9.79
CA GLY A 29 18.56 5.19 10.90
C GLY A 29 17.19 5.61 11.44
N ALA A 30 17.00 6.93 11.62
CA ALA A 30 15.71 7.49 12.00
C ALA A 30 14.64 7.21 10.92
N LEU A 31 14.96 7.40 9.64
CA LEU A 31 14.02 7.14 8.55
C LEU A 31 13.61 5.67 8.48
N LYS A 32 14.55 4.73 8.67
CA LYS A 32 14.23 3.30 8.76
C LYS A 32 13.27 2.99 9.91
N THR A 33 13.45 3.62 11.07
CA THR A 33 12.54 3.47 12.22
C THR A 33 11.15 4.01 11.92
N VAL A 34 11.06 5.20 11.31
CA VAL A 34 9.78 5.79 10.87
C VAL A 34 9.09 4.87 9.85
N GLN A 35 9.82 4.38 8.84
CA GLN A 35 9.27 3.47 7.84
C GLN A 35 8.73 2.19 8.49
N LYS A 36 9.51 1.53 9.34
CA LYS A 36 9.09 0.30 10.03
C LYS A 36 7.80 0.50 10.84
N ARG A 37 7.61 1.69 11.42
CA ARG A 37 6.39 2.04 12.17
C ARG A 37 5.21 2.41 11.25
N CYS A 38 5.47 3.16 10.18
CA CYS A 38 4.42 3.74 9.34
C CYS A 38 3.94 2.83 8.21
N GLU A 39 4.79 1.95 7.69
CA GLU A 39 4.45 1.07 6.57
C GLU A 39 3.30 0.09 6.88
N PRO A 40 3.28 -0.58 8.06
CA PRO A 40 2.13 -1.40 8.45
C PRO A 40 0.84 -0.57 8.55
N LEU A 41 0.90 0.61 9.18
CA LEU A 41 -0.25 1.52 9.33
C LEU A 41 -0.79 1.98 7.97
N CYS A 42 0.09 2.29 7.02
CA CYS A 42 -0.31 2.61 5.65
C CYS A 42 -1.08 1.46 5.00
N THR A 43 -0.65 0.21 5.25
CA THR A 43 -1.33 -0.97 4.72
C THR A 43 -2.68 -1.21 5.39
N GLU A 44 -2.76 -1.03 6.71
CA GLU A 44 -4.03 -1.09 7.46
C GLU A 44 -5.04 -0.05 6.96
N LEU A 45 -4.59 1.17 6.67
CA LEU A 45 -5.46 2.20 6.07
C LEU A 45 -6.04 1.73 4.74
N ILE A 46 -5.24 1.13 3.86
CA ILE A 46 -5.73 0.56 2.59
C ILE A 46 -6.73 -0.57 2.84
N GLN A 47 -6.44 -1.47 3.79
CA GLN A 47 -7.31 -2.58 4.16
C GLN A 47 -8.63 -2.13 4.83
N SER A 48 -8.67 -0.93 5.42
CA SER A 48 -9.87 -0.35 5.99
C SER A 48 -10.83 0.27 4.96
N GLY A 49 -10.43 0.35 3.68
CA GLY A 49 -11.28 0.89 2.61
C GLY A 49 -11.39 2.42 2.63
N VAL A 50 -10.28 3.12 2.89
CA VAL A 50 -10.21 4.59 2.86
C VAL A 50 -10.60 5.19 1.50
N CYS A 51 -11.02 6.46 1.50
CA CYS A 51 -11.37 7.19 0.28
C CYS A 51 -10.16 7.41 -0.65
N SER A 52 -10.45 7.76 -1.91
CA SER A 52 -9.44 7.94 -2.97
C SER A 52 -8.33 8.94 -2.62
N THR A 53 -8.67 10.04 -1.94
CA THR A 53 -7.70 11.05 -1.51
C THR A 53 -6.69 10.49 -0.52
N VAL A 54 -7.16 9.80 0.52
CA VAL A 54 -6.30 9.16 1.53
C VAL A 54 -5.46 8.06 0.89
N ARG A 55 -6.07 7.24 0.01
CA ARG A 55 -5.37 6.21 -0.75
C ARG A 55 -4.20 6.78 -1.56
N ARG A 56 -4.40 7.88 -2.29
CA ARG A 56 -3.34 8.54 -3.05
C ARG A 56 -2.21 9.02 -2.15
N LEU A 57 -2.52 9.59 -1.00
CA LEU A 57 -1.52 10.01 -0.02
C LEU A 57 -0.73 8.83 0.54
N VAL A 58 -1.39 7.70 0.81
CA VAL A 58 -0.72 6.46 1.21
C VAL A 58 0.23 5.97 0.13
N CYS A 59 -0.18 5.95 -1.14
CA CYS A 59 0.71 5.59 -2.26
C CYS A 59 1.96 6.46 -2.28
N VAL A 60 1.80 7.78 -2.14
CA VAL A 60 2.92 8.73 -2.10
C VAL A 60 3.85 8.45 -0.92
N CYS A 61 3.32 8.21 0.27
CA CYS A 61 4.13 7.87 1.45
C CYS A 61 4.93 6.58 1.24
N LEU A 62 4.29 5.51 0.76
CA LEU A 62 4.95 4.23 0.50
C LEU A 62 6.05 4.35 -0.56
N THR A 63 5.77 5.00 -1.69
CA THR A 63 6.79 5.29 -2.71
C THR A 63 7.97 6.05 -2.11
N ARG A 64 7.71 7.11 -1.32
CA ARG A 64 8.79 7.89 -0.70
C ARG A 64 9.60 7.07 0.31
N PHE A 65 8.95 6.19 1.08
CA PHE A 65 9.67 5.26 1.96
C PHE A 65 10.61 4.35 1.17
N TYR A 66 10.18 3.77 0.06
CA TYR A 66 11.05 2.89 -0.73
C TYR A 66 12.07 3.64 -1.61
N MET A 67 11.86 4.94 -1.87
CA MET A 67 12.85 5.79 -2.54
C MET A 67 13.96 6.28 -1.60
N HIS A 68 13.64 6.58 -0.34
CA HIS A 68 14.58 7.22 0.59
C HIS A 68 14.99 6.33 1.77
N GLY A 69 14.18 5.34 2.13
CA GLY A 69 14.34 4.47 3.28
C GLY A 69 14.88 3.08 2.92
N ASP A 70 14.33 2.06 3.56
CA ASP A 70 14.68 0.66 3.36
C ASP A 70 13.91 0.06 2.19
N MET A 71 14.62 -0.19 1.09
CA MET A 71 14.07 -0.78 -0.11
C MET A 71 13.81 -2.30 0.02
N VAL A 72 14.49 -3.01 0.92
CA VAL A 72 14.41 -4.49 0.99
C VAL A 72 13.00 -4.96 1.36
N SER A 73 12.29 -4.19 2.18
CA SER A 73 10.93 -4.50 2.62
C SER A 73 9.87 -4.42 1.51
N ILE A 74 10.18 -3.82 0.34
CA ILE A 74 9.22 -3.67 -0.77
C ILE A 74 8.72 -5.02 -1.31
N TYR A 75 9.58 -6.04 -1.36
CA TYR A 75 9.24 -7.36 -1.89
C TYR A 75 8.19 -8.06 -1.03
N GLY A 76 8.40 -8.04 0.30
CA GLY A 76 7.45 -8.59 1.26
C GLY A 76 6.10 -7.86 1.19
N ARG A 77 6.12 -6.54 0.99
CA ARG A 77 4.90 -5.73 0.85
C ARG A 77 4.12 -6.09 -0.40
N VAL A 78 4.79 -6.15 -1.55
CA VAL A 78 4.17 -6.52 -2.83
C VAL A 78 3.59 -7.93 -2.75
N SER A 79 4.37 -8.90 -2.24
CA SER A 79 3.92 -10.29 -2.11
C SER A 79 2.70 -10.42 -1.18
N SER A 80 2.69 -9.70 -0.06
CA SER A 80 1.54 -9.68 0.85
C SER A 80 0.28 -9.13 0.17
N MET A 81 0.38 -8.02 -0.56
CA MET A 81 -0.77 -7.46 -1.31
C MET A 81 -1.26 -8.40 -2.41
N GLN A 82 -0.35 -9.03 -3.15
CA GLN A 82 -0.69 -10.02 -4.18
C GLN A 82 -1.41 -11.24 -3.60
N SER A 83 -0.97 -11.72 -2.43
CA SER A 83 -1.60 -12.83 -1.72
C SER A 83 -3.04 -12.50 -1.32
N ILE A 84 -3.27 -11.31 -0.74
CA ILE A 84 -4.61 -10.84 -0.36
C ILE A 84 -5.52 -10.71 -1.58
N LEU A 85 -5.04 -10.04 -2.64
CA LEU A 85 -5.83 -9.86 -3.87
C LEU A 85 -6.15 -11.18 -4.58
N SER A 86 -5.28 -12.18 -4.45
CA SER A 86 -5.46 -13.52 -4.99
C SER A 86 -6.37 -14.41 -4.12
N GLY A 87 -6.75 -13.97 -2.92
CA GLY A 87 -7.49 -14.78 -1.94
C GLY A 87 -6.66 -15.92 -1.35
N LYS A 88 -5.33 -15.85 -1.47
CA LYS A 88 -4.39 -16.84 -0.91
C LYS A 88 -3.95 -16.48 0.50
N ASP A 89 -4.32 -15.30 0.99
CA ASP A 89 -4.00 -14.88 2.36
C ASP A 89 -4.89 -15.62 3.38
N PRO A 90 -4.29 -16.37 4.33
CA PRO A 90 -5.01 -17.19 5.31
C PRO A 90 -6.01 -16.40 6.16
N GLY A 91 -5.75 -15.12 6.42
CA GLY A 91 -6.62 -14.26 7.21
C GLY A 91 -7.84 -13.73 6.45
N THR A 92 -7.76 -13.70 5.11
CA THR A 92 -8.86 -13.19 4.25
C THR A 92 -9.69 -14.29 3.58
N GLN A 93 -9.31 -15.57 3.70
CA GLN A 93 -10.07 -16.69 3.12
C GLN A 93 -11.52 -16.78 3.61
N ILE A 94 -11.84 -16.14 4.74
CA ILE A 94 -13.15 -16.20 5.38
C ILE A 94 -14.08 -15.07 4.87
N LYS A 95 -13.57 -14.00 4.24
CA LYS A 95 -14.38 -12.86 3.78
C LYS A 95 -13.92 -12.28 2.44
N PRO A 96 -14.83 -12.06 1.47
CA PRO A 96 -14.50 -11.34 0.26
C PRO A 96 -14.04 -9.91 0.59
N ILE A 97 -12.90 -9.50 0.02
CA ILE A 97 -12.41 -8.12 0.13
C ILE A 97 -13.34 -7.17 -0.61
N SER A 98 -13.58 -5.99 -0.04
CA SER A 98 -14.40 -4.96 -0.70
C SER A 98 -13.68 -4.34 -1.89
N ASP A 99 -14.45 -3.77 -2.83
CA ASP A 99 -13.87 -3.13 -4.02
C ASP A 99 -13.00 -1.92 -3.69
N ALA A 100 -13.33 -1.19 -2.62
CA ALA A 100 -12.51 -0.08 -2.14
C ALA A 100 -11.12 -0.56 -1.70
N VAL A 101 -11.03 -1.70 -0.99
CA VAL A 101 -9.77 -2.32 -0.57
C VAL A 101 -9.01 -2.86 -1.78
N ARG A 102 -9.72 -3.52 -2.71
CA ARG A 102 -9.13 -4.03 -3.96
C ARG A 102 -8.51 -2.92 -4.79
N ALA A 103 -9.25 -1.85 -5.06
CA ALA A 103 -8.75 -0.66 -5.76
C ALA A 103 -7.60 0.00 -4.99
N GLY A 104 -7.72 0.06 -3.65
CA GLY A 104 -6.67 0.33 -2.68
C GLY A 104 -5.32 -0.26 -3.01
N MET A 105 -5.27 -1.60 -2.99
CA MET A 105 -4.05 -2.36 -3.17
C MET A 105 -3.53 -2.29 -4.61
N LEU A 106 -4.43 -2.30 -5.60
CA LEU A 106 -4.04 -2.17 -7.02
C LEU A 106 -3.39 -0.81 -7.30
N ASP A 107 -3.92 0.28 -6.75
CA ASP A 107 -3.32 1.62 -6.89
C ASP A 107 -1.91 1.66 -6.30
N VAL A 108 -1.70 1.04 -5.13
CA VAL A 108 -0.37 0.94 -4.51
C VAL A 108 0.58 0.12 -5.38
N LEU A 109 0.17 -1.07 -5.82
CA LEU A 109 1.00 -1.93 -6.67
C LEU A 109 1.38 -1.22 -7.98
N ALA A 110 0.45 -0.50 -8.60
CA ALA A 110 0.72 0.29 -9.79
C ALA A 110 1.72 1.42 -9.53
N HIS A 111 1.58 2.17 -8.42
CA HIS A 111 2.53 3.21 -8.05
C HIS A 111 3.93 2.64 -7.75
N LEU A 112 4.00 1.51 -7.04
CA LEU A 112 5.27 0.86 -6.76
C LEU A 112 5.93 0.33 -8.04
N ALA A 113 5.16 -0.26 -8.97
CA ALA A 113 5.67 -0.68 -10.27
C ALA A 113 6.18 0.50 -11.10
N LEU A 114 5.47 1.63 -11.10
CA LEU A 114 5.88 2.84 -11.82
C LEU A 114 7.22 3.40 -11.32
N HIS A 115 7.41 3.45 -10.01
CA HIS A 115 8.61 4.06 -9.40
C HIS A 115 9.76 3.10 -9.14
N HIS A 116 9.48 1.80 -8.98
CA HIS A 116 10.45 0.77 -8.58
C HIS A 116 10.45 -0.45 -9.52
N GLY A 117 9.90 -0.33 -10.73
CA GLY A 117 9.69 -1.45 -11.66
C GLY A 117 10.94 -2.27 -11.98
N ARG A 118 12.13 -1.64 -12.01
CA ARG A 118 13.41 -2.37 -12.17
C ARG A 118 13.64 -3.42 -11.09
N PHE A 119 13.21 -3.13 -9.85
CA PHE A 119 13.35 -4.03 -8.71
C PHE A 119 12.22 -5.05 -8.65
N LEU A 120 11.05 -4.71 -9.21
CA LEU A 120 9.82 -5.50 -9.13
C LEU A 120 9.50 -6.27 -10.43
N ALA A 121 10.47 -6.40 -11.35
CA ALA A 121 10.25 -7.04 -12.64
C ALA A 121 9.70 -8.48 -12.51
N SER A 122 10.18 -9.25 -11.53
CA SER A 122 9.68 -10.60 -11.23
C SER A 122 8.23 -10.62 -10.74
N ALA A 123 7.76 -9.55 -10.09
CA ALA A 123 6.40 -9.41 -9.59
C ALA A 123 5.43 -8.80 -10.64
N ALA A 124 5.94 -8.27 -11.75
CA ALA A 124 5.14 -7.55 -12.74
C ALA A 124 4.08 -8.42 -13.43
N ALA A 125 4.45 -9.65 -13.81
CA ALA A 125 3.52 -10.57 -14.47
C ALA A 125 2.34 -10.95 -13.56
N GLU A 126 2.61 -11.23 -12.28
CA GLU A 126 1.59 -11.53 -11.28
C GLU A 126 0.70 -10.32 -10.98
N ASN A 127 1.28 -9.12 -10.87
CA ASN A 127 0.52 -7.87 -10.72
C ASN A 127 -0.47 -7.66 -11.86
N MET A 128 -0.03 -7.87 -13.11
CA MET A 128 -0.89 -7.75 -14.29
C MET A 128 -2.01 -8.81 -14.28
N ALA A 129 -1.68 -10.07 -13.99
CA ALA A 129 -2.67 -11.14 -13.93
C ALA A 129 -3.77 -10.86 -12.89
N ILE A 130 -3.38 -10.36 -11.71
CA ILE A 130 -4.32 -9.96 -10.65
C ILE A 130 -5.19 -8.77 -11.07
N ALA A 131 -4.60 -7.77 -11.74
CA ALA A 131 -5.33 -6.61 -12.23
C ALA A 131 -6.38 -7.00 -13.28
N VAL A 132 -6.01 -7.83 -14.26
CA VAL A 132 -6.94 -8.34 -15.29
C VAL A 132 -8.11 -9.11 -14.66
N LYS A 133 -7.82 -10.01 -13.72
CA LYS A 133 -8.85 -10.76 -12.98
C LYS A 133 -9.76 -9.85 -12.14
N SER A 134 -9.24 -8.72 -11.68
CA SER A 134 -10.01 -7.75 -10.91
C SER A 134 -10.93 -6.91 -11.80
N ALA A 135 -10.49 -6.57 -13.01
CA ALA A 135 -11.30 -5.84 -14.00
C ALA A 135 -12.50 -6.67 -14.49
N THR A 136 -12.33 -7.98 -14.69
CA THR A 136 -13.43 -8.86 -15.13
C THR A 136 -14.49 -9.12 -14.06
N LYS A 137 -14.15 -8.99 -12.77
CA LYS A 137 -15.11 -9.12 -11.66
C LYS A 137 -15.97 -7.88 -11.42
N GLY A 138 -15.58 -6.70 -11.90
CA GLY A 138 -16.35 -5.47 -11.76
C GLY A 138 -17.33 -5.19 -12.90
N ALA A 139 -17.45 -6.10 -13.87
CA ALA A 139 -18.27 -5.95 -15.08
C ALA A 139 -19.57 -6.77 -15.06
N THR A 140 -19.95 -7.30 -13.89
CA THR A 140 -21.19 -8.05 -13.64
C THR A 140 -21.87 -7.48 -12.40
#